data_AF-A0A0W8E5M3-F1
#
_entry.id   AF-A0A0W8E5M3-F1
#
_cell.length_a   1.000
_cell.length_b   1.000
_cell.length_c   1.000
_cell.angle_alpha   90.00
_cell.angle_beta   90.00
_cell.angle_gamma   90.00
#
_symmetry.space_group_name_H-M   'P 1'
#
loop_
_entity.id
_entity.type
_entity.pdbx_description
1 polymer ?
#
loop_
_entity_poly.entity_id
_entity_poly.type
_entity_poly.pdbx_seq_one_letter_code
_entity_poly.pdbx_strand_id
1 'polypeptide(L)' 'MLNDMKIIDIVYKYPQNEEIFKKYDEQAGCCVLCQHLLDTINELAVLYKLDRRYD' A
#
# COMPACT_ATOMS: atom_id res chain seq x y z
N MET A 1 -5.65 -12.49 -5.44
CA MET A 1 -4.68 -12.16 -6.50
C MET A 1 -4.14 -10.73 -6.39
N LEU A 2 -4.95 -9.70 -6.06
CA LEU A 2 -4.42 -8.32 -5.87
C LEU A 2 -3.44 -8.21 -4.68
N ASN A 3 -3.64 -9.04 -3.65
CA ASN A 3 -2.86 -9.04 -2.42
C ASN A 3 -1.35 -9.26 -2.62
N ASP A 4 -0.95 -9.93 -3.70
CA ASP A 4 0.45 -10.23 -4.02
C ASP A 4 1.06 -9.18 -4.98
N MET A 5 0.30 -8.17 -5.41
CA MET A 5 0.83 -7.07 -6.23
C MET A 5 1.68 -6.14 -5.37
N LYS A 6 2.83 -5.74 -5.91
CA LYS A 6 3.69 -4.72 -5.29
C LYS A 6 3.10 -3.34 -5.46
N ILE A 7 3.33 -2.49 -4.46
CA ILE A 7 2.85 -1.10 -4.47
C ILE A 7 3.41 -0.35 -5.70
N ILE A 8 4.69 -0.56 -6.04
CA ILE A 8 5.32 0.04 -7.22
C ILE A 8 4.59 -0.28 -8.53
N ASP A 9 4.14 -1.53 -8.70
CA ASP A 9 3.44 -1.96 -9.92
C ASP A 9 2.07 -1.27 -10.03
N ILE A 10 1.41 -1.07 -8.89
CA ILE A 10 0.11 -0.41 -8.80
C ILE A 10 0.23 1.06 -9.13
N VAL A 11 1.16 1.79 -8.50
CA VAL A 11 1.32 3.23 -8.74
C VAL A 11 1.90 3.52 -10.13
N TYR A 12 2.73 2.62 -10.67
CA TYR A 12 3.19 2.73 -12.06
C TYR A 12 2.04 2.58 -13.06
N LYS A 13 1.16 1.60 -12.85
CA LYS A 13 0.01 1.33 -13.73
C LYS A 13 -1.16 2.31 -13.52
N TYR A 14 -1.31 2.81 -12.30
CA TYR A 14 -2.40 3.67 -11.86
C TYR A 14 -1.85 4.78 -10.94
N PRO A 15 -1.22 5.84 -11.49
CA PRO A 15 -0.59 6.91 -10.69
C PRO A 15 -1.56 7.59 -9.71
N GLN A 16 -2.85 7.67 -10.05
CA GLN A 16 -3.88 8.20 -9.16
C GLN A 16 -4.01 7.43 -7.83
N ASN A 17 -3.55 6.18 -7.77
CA ASN A 17 -3.60 5.37 -6.56
C ASN A 17 -2.55 5.80 -5.52
N GLU A 18 -1.56 6.62 -5.86
CA GLU A 18 -0.63 7.19 -4.87
C GLU A 18 -1.38 7.87 -3.71
N GLU A 19 -2.47 8.58 -4.00
CA GLU A 19 -3.27 9.27 -2.99
C GLU A 19 -3.93 8.31 -2.00
N ILE A 20 -4.20 7.07 -2.43
CA ILE A 20 -4.75 6.02 -1.54
C ILE A 20 -3.69 5.61 -0.52
N PHE A 21 -2.44 5.42 -0.97
CA PHE A 21 -1.34 5.04 -0.07
C PHE A 21 -0.95 6.16 0.89
N LYS A 22 -0.93 7.42 0.42
CA LYS A 22 -0.63 8.60 1.25
C LYS A 22 -1.60 8.78 2.44
N LYS A 23 -2.84 8.30 2.33
CA LYS A 23 -3.81 8.31 3.45
C LYS A 23 -3.37 7.45 4.65
N TYR A 24 -2.46 6.50 4.43
CA TYR A 24 -1.94 5.65 5.49
C TYR A 24 -0.64 6.18 6.09
N ASP A 25 -0.06 7.27 5.58
CA ASP A 25 1.22 7.82 6.09
C ASP A 25 1.10 8.20 7.58
N GLU A 26 -0.03 8.78 7.98
CA GLU A 26 -0.28 9.16 9.37
C GLU A 26 -0.39 7.93 10.28
N GLN A 27 -1.12 6.89 9.84
CA GLN A 27 -1.25 5.65 10.60
C GLN A 27 0.07 4.87 10.66
N ALA A 28 0.86 4.93 9.59
CA ALA A 28 2.15 4.26 9.50
C ALA A 28 3.26 4.99 10.28
N GLY A 29 3.06 6.27 10.59
CA GLY A 29 4.09 7.14 11.16
C GLY A 29 5.28 7.40 10.20
N CYS A 30 5.14 7.06 8.92
CA CYS A 30 6.15 7.25 7.89
C CYS A 30 5.50 7.37 6.50
N CYS A 31 6.27 7.85 5.53
CA CYS A 31 5.85 7.83 4.13
C CYS A 31 5.77 6.38 3.62
N VAL A 32 4.56 5.88 3.42
CA VAL A 32 4.30 4.49 2.98
C VAL A 32 4.94 4.23 1.62
N LEU A 33 4.80 5.15 0.67
CA LEU A 33 5.41 5.03 -0.66
C LEU A 33 6.93 5.13 -0.64
N CYS A 34 7.54 5.65 0.42
CA CYS A 34 8.99 5.77 0.54
C CYS A 34 9.59 4.52 1.18
N GLN A 35 8.92 3.97 2.20
CA GLN A 35 9.41 2.84 2.98
C GLN A 35 8.95 1.47 2.45
N HIS A 36 7.79 1.41 1.80
CA HIS A 36 7.13 0.16 1.43
C HIS A 36 6.88 0.01 -0.08
N LEU A 37 7.50 0.84 -0.92
CA LEU A 37 7.24 0.87 -2.37
C LEU A 37 7.37 -0.51 -3.05
N LEU A 38 8.30 -1.33 -2.56
CA LEU A 38 8.62 -2.64 -3.14
C LEU A 38 7.89 -3.81 -2.45
N ASP A 39 7.12 -3.52 -1.41
CA ASP A 39 6.31 -4.47 -0.66
C ASP A 39 4.98 -4.72 -1.38
N THR A 40 4.36 -5.85 -1.07
CA THR A 40 3.02 -6.20 -1.52
C THR A 40 1.93 -5.50 -0.70
N ILE A 41 0.72 -5.41 -1.27
CA ILE A 41 -0.45 -4.93 -0.50
C ILE A 41 -0.65 -5.74 0.78
N ASN A 42 -0.45 -7.06 0.72
CA ASN A 42 -0.66 -7.92 1.88
C ASN A 42 0.35 -7.66 2.99
N GLU A 43 1.63 -7.51 2.66
CA GLU A 43 2.67 -7.17 3.63
C GLU A 43 2.37 -5.84 4.32
N LEU A 44 2.01 -4.81 3.55
CA LEU A 44 1.63 -3.51 4.09
C LEU A 44 0.39 -3.61 5.01
N ALA A 45 -0.64 -4.34 4.57
CA ALA A 45 -1.88 -4.49 5.32
C ALA A 45 -1.68 -5.23 6.64
N VAL A 46 -0.83 -6.26 6.66
CA VAL A 46 -0.47 -6.99 7.89
C VAL A 46 0.35 -6.09 8.82
N LEU A 47 1.33 -5.36 8.29
CA LEU A 47 2.22 -4.52 9.07
C LEU A 47 1.46 -3.40 9.81
N TYR A 48 0.53 -2.74 9.13
CA TYR A 48 -0.22 -1.60 9.68
C TYR A 48 -1.62 -1.95 10.17
N LYS A 49 -1.99 -3.24 10.16
CA LYS A 49 -3.33 -3.73 10.53
C LYS A 49 -4.45 -3.02 9.76
N LEU A 50 -4.25 -2.84 8.45
CA LEU A 50 -5.23 -2.23 7.56
C LEU A 50 -6.38 -3.19 7.29
N ASP A 51 -7.60 -2.66 7.28
CA ASP A 51 -8.83 -3.44 7.07
C ASP A 51 -8.87 -4.01 5.64
N ARG A 52 -8.80 -5.34 5.50
CA ARG A 52 -8.83 -6.03 4.20
C ARG A 52 -10.27 -6.29 3.80
N ARG A 53 -10.94 -5.28 3.24
CA ARG A 53 -12.33 -5.41 2.76
C ARG A 53 -12.45 -6.07 1.39
N TYR A 54 -11.78 -7.20 1.20
CA TYR A 54 -11.94 -8.07 0.03
C TYR A 54 -11.75 -9.53 0.48
N ASP A 55 -12.74 -10.03 1.22
CA ASP A 55 -13.10 -11.46 1.31
C ASP A 55 -14.09 -11.74 0.16
#